data_AF-A0A6I6H1Y9-F1
#
_entry.id   AF-A0A6I6H1Y9-F1
#
_cell.length_a   1.000
_cell.length_b   1.000
_cell.length_c   1.000
_cell.angle_alpha   90.00
_cell.angle_beta   90.00
_cell.angle_gamma   90.00
#
_symmetry.space_group_name_H-M   'P 1'
#
loop_
_entity.id
_entity.type
_entity.pdbx_description
1 polymer ?
#
loop_
_entity_poly.entity_id
_entity_poly.type
_entity_poly.pdbx_seq_one_letter_code
_entity_poly.pdbx_strand_id
1 'polypeptide(L)'
;MTRPSHDDKDPADLAKALEENKHAAATVQEVAEDLSVVHTVLDSEVPKETLHPDVSQAIEQTDQLKDKLRSAEEKLKTVNETLEQQVASKDS
;
A
#
# COMPACT_ATOMS: atom_id res chain seq x y z
N MET A 1 15.77 -41.88 -0.81
CA MET A 1 15.95 -40.42 -0.73
C MET A 1 14.67 -39.77 -1.24
N THR A 2 13.77 -39.35 -0.35
CA THR A 2 12.59 -38.56 -0.71
C THR A 2 12.90 -37.11 -0.37
N ARG A 3 13.15 -36.28 -1.39
CA ARG A 3 13.04 -34.82 -1.24
C ARG A 3 11.56 -34.50 -1.31
N PRO A 4 10.93 -33.93 -0.28
CA PRO A 4 9.69 -33.20 -0.48
C PRO A 4 10.07 -31.92 -1.24
N SER A 5 9.82 -31.91 -2.55
CA SER A 5 9.88 -30.67 -3.32
C SER A 5 8.72 -29.80 -2.87
N HIS A 6 9.04 -28.55 -2.53
CA HIS A 6 8.29 -27.66 -1.67
C HIS A 6 7.43 -26.67 -2.48
N ASP A 7 6.78 -27.12 -3.56
CA ASP A 7 6.11 -26.24 -4.54
C ASP A 7 4.58 -26.31 -4.53
N ASP A 8 3.99 -26.98 -3.55
CA ASP A 8 2.55 -26.91 -3.32
C ASP A 8 2.27 -25.94 -2.17
N LYS A 9 2.30 -24.64 -2.45
CA LYS A 9 1.43 -23.74 -1.69
C LYS A 9 0.01 -24.17 -2.01
N ASP A 10 -0.67 -24.73 -1.02
CA ASP A 10 -2.06 -25.13 -1.11
C ASP A 10 -2.90 -23.94 -1.58
N PRO A 11 -3.92 -24.14 -2.44
CA PRO A 11 -4.78 -23.06 -2.91
C PRO A 11 -5.43 -22.28 -1.77
N ALA A 12 -5.66 -22.93 -0.61
CA ALA A 12 -6.10 -22.28 0.62
C ALA A 12 -5.07 -21.30 1.22
N ASP A 13 -3.77 -21.62 1.16
CA ASP A 13 -2.70 -20.73 1.63
C ASP A 13 -2.51 -19.53 0.69
N LEU A 14 -2.70 -19.73 -0.62
CA LEU A 14 -2.67 -18.64 -1.60
C LEU A 14 -3.89 -17.72 -1.46
N ALA A 15 -5.08 -18.27 -1.24
CA ALA A 15 -6.29 -17.49 -0.99
C ALA A 15 -6.18 -16.65 0.29
N LYS A 16 -5.59 -17.22 1.36
CA LYS A 16 -5.32 -16.49 2.60
C LYS A 16 -4.31 -15.35 2.38
N ALA A 17 -3.22 -15.60 1.68
CA ALA A 17 -2.22 -14.57 1.38
C ALA A 17 -2.79 -13.44 0.49
N LEU A 18 -3.69 -13.77 -0.43
CA LEU A 18 -4.43 -12.79 -1.23
C LEU A 18 -5.31 -11.89 -0.36
N GLU A 19 -6.07 -12.47 0.58
CA GLU A 19 -6.92 -11.69 1.48
C GLU A 19 -6.11 -10.78 2.41
N GLU A 20 -5.01 -11.27 2.97
CA GLU A 20 -4.09 -10.47 3.80
C GLU A 20 -3.50 -9.30 3.01
N ASN A 21 -3.18 -9.50 1.73
CA ASN A 21 -2.62 -8.47 0.87
C ASN A 21 -3.68 -7.43 0.44
N LYS A 22 -4.92 -7.84 0.20
CA LYS A 22 -6.06 -6.92 -0.01
C LYS A 22 -6.29 -6.02 1.19
N HIS A 23 -6.26 -6.60 2.40
CA HIS A 23 -6.42 -5.83 3.64
C HIS A 23 -5.28 -4.82 3.86
N ALA A 24 -4.03 -5.23 3.58
CA ALA A 24 -2.88 -4.33 3.64
C ALA A 24 -3.00 -3.17 2.63
N ALA A 25 -3.47 -3.45 1.41
CA ALA A 25 -3.69 -2.43 0.38
C ALA A 25 -4.73 -1.39 0.82
N ALA A 26 -5.86 -1.85 1.36
CA ALA A 26 -6.91 -0.97 1.87
C ALA A 26 -6.39 -0.07 3.01
N THR A 27 -5.60 -0.64 3.93
CA THR A 27 -4.99 0.12 5.04
C THR A 27 -4.03 1.19 4.53
N VAL A 28 -3.21 0.87 3.51
CA VAL A 28 -2.30 1.85 2.89
C VAL A 28 -3.06 2.99 2.22
N GLN A 29 -4.16 2.67 1.53
CA GLN A 29 -5.01 3.65 0.87
C GLN A 29 -5.65 4.60 1.88
N GLU A 30 -6.23 4.06 2.96
CA GLU A 30 -6.84 4.86 4.04
C GLU A 30 -5.84 5.84 4.65
N VAL A 31 -4.64 5.37 4.98
CA VAL A 31 -3.57 6.24 5.52
C VAL A 31 -3.15 7.31 4.51
N ALA A 32 -3.13 7.00 3.21
CA ALA A 32 -2.82 7.97 2.17
C ALA A 32 -3.90 9.06 2.05
N GLU A 33 -5.18 8.68 2.18
CA GLU A 33 -6.32 9.59 2.16
C GLU A 33 -6.29 10.53 3.38
N ASP A 34 -6.08 10.00 4.59
CA ASP A 34 -5.95 10.79 5.82
C ASP A 34 -4.78 11.79 5.71
N LEU A 35 -3.65 11.34 5.19
CA LEU A 35 -2.47 12.18 5.01
C LEU A 35 -2.72 13.31 3.99
N SER A 36 -3.50 13.04 2.94
CA SER A 36 -3.91 14.04 1.95
C SER A 36 -4.78 15.15 2.57
N VAL A 37 -5.69 14.79 3.49
CA VAL A 37 -6.51 15.77 4.22
C VAL A 37 -5.62 16.66 5.09
N VAL A 38 -4.69 16.08 5.87
CA VAL A 38 -3.75 16.82 6.71
C VAL A 38 -2.89 17.77 5.88
N HIS A 39 -2.34 17.28 4.75
CA HIS A 39 -1.56 18.10 3.82
C HIS A 39 -2.38 19.29 3.28
N THR A 40 -3.63 19.04 2.90
CA THR A 40 -4.52 20.09 2.36
C THR A 40 -4.81 21.17 3.40
N VAL A 41 -5.06 20.79 4.65
CA VAL A 41 -5.27 21.76 5.76
C VAL A 41 -4.00 22.59 5.99
N LEU A 42 -2.83 21.94 6.01
CA LEU A 42 -1.54 22.64 6.19
C LEU A 42 -1.23 23.63 5.06
N ASP A 43 -1.51 23.29 3.79
CA ASP A 43 -1.23 24.18 2.64
C ASP A 43 -2.27 25.31 2.49
N SER A 44 -3.52 25.09 2.93
CA SER A 44 -4.61 26.07 2.78
C SER A 44 -4.75 27.04 3.96
N GLU A 45 -4.47 26.63 5.19
CA GLU A 45 -4.72 27.46 6.38
C GLU A 45 -3.46 28.15 6.94
N VAL A 46 -2.26 27.80 6.46
CA VAL A 46 -1.01 28.39 6.98
C VAL A 46 -0.35 29.32 5.95
N PRO A 47 -0.29 30.64 6.21
CA PRO A 47 0.40 31.58 5.33
C PRO A 47 1.87 31.21 5.19
N LYS A 48 2.34 31.05 3.94
CA LYS A 48 3.71 30.59 3.63
C LYS A 48 4.81 31.50 4.17
N GLU A 49 4.48 32.75 4.44
CA GLU A 49 5.37 33.77 5.03
C GLU A 49 5.54 33.63 6.56
N THR A 50 4.69 32.83 7.22
CA THR A 50 4.72 32.55 8.67
C THR A 50 5.10 31.11 9.00
N LEU A 51 5.30 30.27 7.99
CA LEU A 51 5.74 28.88 8.16
C LEU A 51 7.15 28.86 8.74
N HIS A 52 7.27 28.34 9.95
CA HIS A 52 8.58 27.96 10.49
C HIS A 52 9.22 26.97 9.50
N PRO A 53 10.55 27.04 9.23
CA PRO A 53 11.21 26.17 8.26
C PRO A 53 10.97 24.67 8.52
N ASP A 54 10.79 24.28 9.79
CA ASP A 54 10.44 22.90 10.17
C ASP A 54 9.06 22.45 9.67
N VAL A 55 8.10 23.37 9.54
CA VAL A 55 6.75 23.08 9.04
C VAL A 55 6.76 22.92 7.51
N SER A 56 7.52 23.76 6.79
CA SER A 56 7.74 23.56 5.35
C SER A 56 8.40 22.21 5.06
N GLN A 57 9.38 21.81 5.88
CA GLN A 57 10.01 20.50 5.77
C GLN A 57 9.03 19.35 6.07
N ALA A 58 8.15 19.51 7.08
CA ALA A 58 7.13 18.51 7.40
C ALA A 58 6.10 18.33 6.26
N ILE A 59 5.71 19.42 5.59
CA ILE A 59 4.83 19.39 4.41
C ILE A 59 5.49 18.62 3.27
N GLU A 60 6.76 18.91 2.96
CA GLU A 60 7.48 18.22 1.89
C GLU A 60 7.72 16.73 2.20
N GLN A 61 8.00 16.38 3.45
CA GLN A 61 8.08 14.99 3.91
C GLN A 61 6.74 14.26 3.79
N THR A 62 5.64 14.96 4.07
CA THR A 62 4.28 14.44 3.96
C THR A 62 3.92 14.12 2.51
N ASP A 63 4.28 15.00 1.58
CA ASP A 63 4.10 14.75 0.15
C ASP A 63 4.89 13.54 -0.34
N GLN A 64 6.16 13.42 0.06
CA GLN A 64 6.98 12.25 -0.28
C GLN A 64 6.41 10.95 0.29
N LEU A 65 5.79 11.00 1.48
CA LEU A 65 5.16 9.84 2.09
C LEU A 65 3.89 9.43 1.34
N LYS A 66 3.08 10.41 0.91
CA LYS A 66 1.89 10.20 0.07
C LYS A 66 2.25 9.49 -1.24
N ASP A 67 3.31 9.94 -1.92
CA ASP A 67 3.77 9.32 -3.17
C ASP A 67 4.24 7.88 -2.96
N LYS A 68 4.95 7.61 -1.86
CA LYS A 68 5.38 6.25 -1.49
C LYS A 68 4.20 5.34 -1.17
N LEU A 69 3.19 5.84 -0.46
CA LEU A 69 1.97 5.09 -0.13
C LEU A 69 1.21 4.73 -1.40
N ARG A 70 1.02 5.68 -2.32
CA ARG A 70 0.38 5.42 -3.61
C ARG A 70 1.13 4.38 -4.44
N SER A 71 2.47 4.47 -4.49
CA SER A 71 3.28 3.45 -5.18
C SER A 71 3.18 2.07 -4.51
N ALA A 72 3.06 2.03 -3.18
CA ALA A 72 2.86 0.78 -2.45
C ALA A 72 1.48 0.17 -2.74
N GLU A 73 0.43 0.98 -2.78
CA GLU A 73 -0.93 0.57 -3.15
C GLU A 73 -0.97 -0.05 -4.56
N GLU A 74 -0.36 0.60 -5.55
CA GLU A 74 -0.30 0.08 -6.93
C GLU A 74 0.43 -1.28 -7.02
N LYS A 75 1.52 -1.43 -6.25
CA LYS A 75 2.26 -2.70 -6.16
C LYS A 75 1.42 -3.79 -5.50
N LEU A 76 0.71 -3.47 -4.41
CA LEU A 76 -0.17 -4.41 -3.74
C LEU A 76 -1.31 -4.85 -4.65
N LYS A 77 -1.91 -3.93 -5.42
CA LYS A 77 -2.91 -4.26 -6.45
C LYS A 77 -2.35 -5.22 -7.49
N THR A 78 -1.17 -4.96 -8.01
CA THR A 78 -0.50 -5.83 -9.01
C THR A 78 -0.25 -7.24 -8.45
N VAL A 79 0.18 -7.31 -7.19
CA VAL A 79 0.42 -8.59 -6.50
C VAL A 79 -0.89 -9.34 -6.31
N ASN A 80 -1.97 -8.67 -5.91
CA ASN A 80 -3.29 -9.27 -5.77
C ASN A 80 -3.80 -9.83 -7.09
N GLU A 81 -3.70 -9.08 -8.19
CA GLU A 81 -4.09 -9.55 -9.53
C GLU A 81 -3.28 -10.79 -9.95
N THR A 82 -1.98 -10.83 -9.65
CA THR A 82 -1.12 -11.98 -9.95
C THR A 82 -1.50 -13.21 -9.13
N LEU A 83 -1.80 -13.02 -7.85
CA LEU A 83 -2.24 -14.10 -6.95
C LEU A 83 -3.62 -14.64 -7.35
N GLU A 84 -4.56 -13.78 -7.75
CA GLU A 84 -5.87 -14.19 -8.27
C GLU A 84 -5.74 -15.09 -9.51
N GLN A 85 -4.85 -14.74 -10.44
CA GLN A 85 -4.56 -15.57 -11.61
C GLN A 85 -3.97 -16.93 -11.24
N GLN A 86 -3.08 -16.98 -10.24
CA GLN A 86 -2.49 -18.23 -9.78
C GLN A 86 -3.51 -19.14 -9.09
N VAL A 87 -4.40 -18.59 -8.26
CA VAL A 87 -5.48 -19.36 -7.62
C VAL A 87 -6.44 -19.90 -8.68
N ALA A 88 -6.92 -19.06 -9.61
CA ALA A 88 -7.82 -19.48 -10.68
C ALA A 88 -7.22 -20.57 -11.60
N SER A 89 -5.91 -20.50 -11.85
CA SER A 89 -5.19 -21.50 -12.65
C SER A 89 -4.95 -22.83 -11.90
N LYS A 90 -4.98 -22.83 -10.56
CA LYS A 90 -4.84 -24.04 -9.73
C LYS A 90 -6.18 -24.72 -9.43
N ASP A 91 -7.30 -24.02 -9.55
CA ASP A 91 -8.66 -24.56 -9.42
C ASP A 91 -9.22 -25.17 -10.74
N SER A 92 -8.51 -25.02 -11.87
CA SER A 92 -8.91 -25.52 -13.21
C SER A 92 -8.19 -26.81 -13.59
#